data_AF-A0A6A0GWE7-F1
#
_entry.id   AF-A0A6A0GWE7-F1
#
_cell.length_a   1.000
_cell.length_b   1.000
_cell.length_c   1.000
_cell.angle_alpha   90.00
_cell.angle_beta   90.00
_cell.angle_gamma   90.00
#
_symmetry.space_group_name_H-M   'P 1'
#
loop_
_entity.id
_entity.type
_entity.pdbx_description
1 polymer ?
#
loop_
_entity_poly.entity_id
_entity_poly.type
_entity_poly.pdbx_seq_one_letter_code
_entity_poly.pdbx_strand_id
1 'polypeptide(L)'
;MLDPERSLNNTILFSESKNELFRLQQELKSLHRKLKSQWKVTSSTEPLTKASLSSAGLVVLGCPRQPFTDLQFAALRRHVEDGGALLVLVEEGGEKKANTNINFLLEEFGISVNNGD
;
A
#
# COMPACT_ATOMS: atom_id res chain seq x y z
N MET A 1 15.01 2.35 20.02
CA MET A 1 14.63 1.18 20.84
C MET A 1 13.20 0.84 20.43
N LEU A 2 12.97 -0.31 19.80
CA LEU A 2 11.62 -0.72 19.38
C LEU A 2 10.94 -1.41 20.57
N ASP A 3 9.74 -0.95 20.93
CA ASP A 3 8.97 -1.47 22.06
C ASP A 3 8.56 -2.94 21.83
N PRO A 4 8.91 -3.87 22.74
CA PRO A 4 8.64 -5.30 22.58
C PRO A 4 7.17 -5.69 22.80
N GLU A 5 6.32 -4.78 23.30
CA GLU A 5 4.86 -4.99 23.47
C GLU A 5 4.01 -4.26 22.42
N ARG A 6 4.60 -3.79 21.33
CA ARG A 6 3.80 -3.20 20.26
C ARG A 6 3.03 -4.32 19.58
N SER A 7 1.77 -4.53 20.00
CA SER A 7 0.83 -5.44 19.35
C SER A 7 0.75 -5.04 17.88
N LEU A 8 1.54 -5.70 17.04
CA LEU A 8 1.54 -5.49 15.60
C LEU A 8 0.11 -5.69 15.14
N ASN A 9 -0.50 -4.64 14.57
CA ASN A 9 -1.80 -4.76 13.95
C ASN A 9 -1.71 -5.92 12.93
N ASN A 10 -2.32 -7.05 13.25
CA ASN A 10 -2.18 -8.28 12.47
C ASN A 10 -3.02 -8.25 11.17
N THR A 11 -3.35 -7.05 10.70
CA THR A 11 -4.19 -6.79 9.54
C THR A 11 -3.34 -6.32 8.37
N ILE A 12 -3.45 -7.01 7.24
CA ILE A 12 -2.91 -6.59 5.96
C ILE A 12 -4.06 -6.04 5.13
N LEU A 13 -3.99 -4.75 4.79
CA LEU A 13 -4.94 -4.06 3.94
C LEU A 13 -4.40 -3.95 2.52
N PHE A 14 -5.08 -4.57 1.56
CA PHE A 14 -4.85 -4.33 0.13
C PHE A 14 -5.73 -3.16 -0.33
N SER A 15 -5.13 -2.08 -0.82
CA SER A 15 -5.93 -1.00 -1.43
C SER A 15 -6.41 -1.42 -2.81
N GLU A 16 -7.66 -1.07 -3.10
CA GLU A 16 -8.29 -1.14 -4.42
C GLU A 16 -8.85 0.24 -4.82
N SER A 17 -8.40 1.31 -4.14
CA SER A 17 -8.94 2.67 -4.26
C SER A 17 -8.37 3.46 -5.45
N LYS A 18 -7.29 2.96 -6.08
CA LYS A 18 -6.60 3.59 -7.22
C LYS A 18 -6.61 2.69 -8.45
N ASN A 19 -7.61 1.82 -8.55
CA ASN A 19 -7.76 0.89 -9.65
C ASN A 19 -6.52 -0.02 -9.81
N GLU A 20 -5.98 -0.48 -8.68
CA GLU A 20 -4.83 -1.37 -8.58
C GLU A 20 -4.95 -2.56 -9.54
N LEU A 21 -3.85 -2.88 -10.23
CA LEU A 21 -3.78 -4.02 -11.15
C LEU A 21 -3.81 -5.35 -10.38
N PHE A 22 -3.14 -5.42 -9.24
CA PHE A 22 -3.02 -6.67 -8.46
C PHE A 22 -4.03 -6.69 -7.32
N ARG A 23 -5.20 -7.26 -7.58
CA ARG A 23 -6.30 -7.36 -6.62
C ARG A 23 -6.27 -8.70 -5.91
N LEU A 24 -6.66 -8.67 -4.63
CA LEU A 24 -6.56 -9.81 -3.73
C LEU A 24 -7.39 -11.02 -4.20
N GLN A 25 -8.56 -10.75 -4.77
CA GLN A 25 -9.52 -11.78 -5.19
C GLN A 25 -9.25 -12.32 -6.60
N GLN A 26 -8.39 -11.67 -7.39
CA GLN A 26 -8.16 -11.99 -8.79
C GLN A 26 -6.73 -12.47 -9.02
N GLU A 27 -5.75 -11.55 -9.04
CA GLU A 27 -4.36 -11.81 -9.40
C GLU A 27 -3.57 -12.44 -8.25
N LEU A 28 -3.93 -12.15 -7.00
CA LEU A 28 -3.16 -12.54 -5.81
C LEU A 28 -3.76 -13.70 -5.01
N LYS A 29 -4.59 -14.55 -5.62
CA LYS A 29 -5.30 -15.66 -4.93
C LYS A 29 -4.39 -16.59 -4.12
N SER A 30 -3.24 -16.97 -4.68
CA SER A 30 -2.29 -17.86 -3.99
C SER A 30 -1.59 -17.16 -2.83
N LEU A 31 -1.21 -15.88 -2.99
CA LEU A 31 -0.66 -15.07 -1.92
C LEU A 31 -1.67 -14.88 -0.79
N HIS A 32 -2.91 -14.53 -1.15
CA HIS A 32 -4.03 -14.37 -0.23
C HIS A 32 -4.27 -15.63 0.62
N ARG A 33 -4.26 -16.82 0.01
CA ARG A 33 -4.39 -18.11 0.72
C ARG A 33 -3.27 -18.33 1.73
N LYS A 34 -2.03 -17.96 1.38
CA LYS A 34 -0.88 -18.09 2.30
C LYS A 34 -0.98 -17.10 3.46
N LEU A 35 -1.29 -15.83 3.17
CA LEU A 35 -1.35 -14.78 4.19
C LEU A 35 -2.48 -15.01 5.21
N LYS A 36 -3.65 -15.45 4.75
CA LYS A 36 -4.81 -15.70 5.64
C LYS A 36 -4.58 -16.77 6.71
N SER A 37 -3.54 -17.59 6.60
CA SER A 37 -3.18 -18.57 7.63
C SER A 37 -2.65 -17.94 8.92
N GLN A 38 -2.11 -16.70 8.85
CA GLN A 38 -1.43 -16.04 9.97
C GLN A 38 -1.93 -14.60 10.20
N TRP A 39 -2.41 -13.92 9.16
CA TRP A 39 -2.85 -12.53 9.21
C TRP A 39 -4.33 -12.38 8.87
N LYS A 40 -4.98 -11.35 9.43
CA LYS A 40 -6.27 -10.87 8.93
C LYS A 40 -6.00 -10.13 7.62
N VAL A 41 -6.54 -10.61 6.51
CA VAL A 41 -6.34 -9.98 5.19
C VAL A 41 -7.64 -9.36 4.72
N THR A 42 -7.62 -8.06 4.45
CA THR A 42 -8.76 -7.28 3.94
C THR A 42 -8.38 -6.54 2.67
N SER A 43 -9.37 -6.20 1.85
CA SER A 43 -9.22 -5.21 0.79
C SER A 43 -10.28 -4.13 0.91
N SER A 44 -10.02 -2.95 0.38
CA SER A 44 -10.94 -1.82 0.44
C SER A 44 -10.79 -0.89 -0.77
N THR A 45 -11.93 -0.46 -1.31
CA THR A 45 -12.04 0.59 -2.33
C THR A 45 -12.20 1.98 -1.70
N GLU A 46 -12.28 2.07 -0.37
CA GLU A 46 -12.43 3.35 0.33
C GLU A 46 -11.20 4.24 0.09
N PRO A 47 -11.38 5.57 -0.01
CA PRO A 47 -10.25 6.49 -0.10
C PRO A 47 -9.27 6.33 1.06
N LEU A 48 -7.98 6.36 0.74
CA LEU A 48 -6.90 6.30 1.72
C LEU A 48 -6.94 7.51 2.65
N THR A 49 -7.43 7.28 3.86
CA THR A 49 -7.55 8.25 4.95
C THR A 49 -7.00 7.65 6.24
N LYS A 50 -6.64 8.50 7.22
CA LYS A 50 -6.21 8.04 8.54
C LYS A 50 -7.17 7.03 9.16
N ALA A 51 -8.48 7.26 9.03
CA ALA A 51 -9.51 6.36 9.54
C ALA A 51 -9.45 4.99 8.85
N SER A 52 -9.43 4.96 7.51
CA SER A 52 -9.36 3.70 6.74
C SER A 52 -8.09 2.88 7.01
N LEU A 53 -6.97 3.55 7.33
CA LEU A 53 -5.67 2.92 7.54
C LEU A 53 -5.39 2.51 9.00
N SER A 54 -6.20 3.01 9.94
CA SER A 54 -5.95 2.91 11.39
C SER A 54 -5.80 1.49 11.95
N SER A 55 -6.48 0.52 11.34
CA SER A 55 -6.48 -0.89 11.78
C SER A 55 -5.44 -1.76 11.05
N ALA A 56 -4.79 -1.22 10.02
CA ALA A 56 -3.78 -1.94 9.26
C ALA A 56 -2.44 -1.92 9.99
N GLY A 57 -1.71 -3.03 9.97
CA GLY A 57 -0.28 -3.06 10.28
C GLY A 57 0.58 -3.00 9.01
N LEU A 58 0.01 -3.45 7.89
CA LEU A 58 0.59 -3.35 6.55
C LEU A 58 -0.47 -2.86 5.57
N VAL A 59 -0.14 -1.85 4.80
CA VAL A 59 -0.89 -1.40 3.62
C VAL A 59 -0.16 -1.86 2.37
N VAL A 60 -0.88 -2.44 1.41
CA VAL A 60 -0.34 -2.89 0.13
C VAL A 60 -0.97 -2.08 -1.01
N LEU A 61 -0.13 -1.43 -1.81
CA LEU A 61 -0.51 -0.76 -3.06
C LEU A 61 -0.10 -1.65 -4.23
N GLY A 62 -1.06 -2.42 -4.76
CA GLY A 62 -0.83 -3.42 -5.80
C GLY A 62 -0.80 -2.84 -7.21
N CYS A 63 0.23 -2.07 -7.57
CA CYS A 63 0.34 -1.38 -8.85
C CYS A 63 -0.84 -0.41 -9.10
N PRO A 64 -0.90 0.72 -8.36
CA PRO A 64 -1.96 1.72 -8.50
C PRO A 64 -1.98 2.31 -9.92
N ARG A 65 -3.17 2.56 -10.46
CA ARG A 65 -3.41 3.02 -11.84
C ARG A 65 -4.01 4.41 -11.96
N GLN A 66 -3.99 5.15 -10.85
CA GLN A 66 -4.52 6.50 -10.77
C GLN A 66 -3.63 7.35 -9.87
N PRO A 67 -3.60 8.68 -10.06
CA PRO A 67 -2.89 9.59 -9.19
C PRO A 67 -3.50 9.64 -7.78
N PHE A 68 -2.66 9.85 -6.78
CA PHE A 68 -3.01 10.14 -5.40
C PHE A 68 -3.09 11.64 -5.17
N THR A 69 -3.94 12.04 -4.23
CA THR A 69 -4.02 13.42 -3.75
C THR A 69 -3.05 13.65 -2.58
N ASP A 70 -2.75 14.91 -2.28
CA ASP A 70 -1.89 15.27 -1.15
C ASP A 70 -2.41 14.72 0.19
N LEU A 71 -3.73 14.67 0.38
CA LEU A 71 -4.36 14.10 1.57
C LEU A 71 -4.11 12.59 1.70
N GLN A 72 -4.12 11.87 0.58
CA GLN A 72 -3.85 10.43 0.57
C GLN A 72 -2.37 10.16 0.85
N PHE A 73 -1.47 10.94 0.27
CA PHE A 73 -0.05 10.86 0.63
C PHE A 73 0.19 11.20 2.10
N ALA A 74 -0.46 12.24 2.62
CA ALA A 74 -0.36 12.58 4.05
C ALA A 74 -0.84 11.43 4.94
N ALA A 75 -1.92 10.74 4.57
CA ALA A 75 -2.40 9.57 5.30
C ALA A 75 -1.40 8.40 5.27
N LEU A 76 -0.79 8.12 4.11
CA LEU A 76 0.21 7.06 3.95
C LEU A 76 1.51 7.37 4.71
N ARG A 77 2.02 8.61 4.62
CA ARG A 77 3.17 9.08 5.41
C ARG A 77 2.90 8.88 6.89
N ARG A 78 1.76 9.38 7.34
CA ARG A 78 1.39 9.27 8.75
C ARG A 78 1.27 7.83 9.22
N HIS A 79 0.75 6.94 8.38
CA HIS A 79 0.69 5.51 8.68
C HIS A 79 2.08 4.91 8.94
N VAL A 80 3.08 5.28 8.12
CA VAL A 80 4.47 4.83 8.29
C VAL A 80 5.12 5.47 9.53
N GLU A 81 4.91 6.77 9.76
CA GLU A 81 5.39 7.48 10.96
C GLU A 81 4.83 6.91 12.26
N ASP A 82 3.54 6.56 12.26
CA ASP A 82 2.87 5.90 13.38
C ASP A 82 3.31 4.44 13.52
N GLY A 83 4.20 3.97 12.63
CA GLY A 83 4.93 2.72 12.65
C GLY A 83 4.22 1.55 11.99
N GLY A 84 3.25 1.82 11.11
CA GLY A 84 2.72 0.85 10.16
C GLY A 84 3.68 0.63 8.99
N ALA A 85 3.46 -0.44 8.23
CA ALA A 85 4.27 -0.78 7.06
C ALA A 85 3.54 -0.45 5.75
N LEU A 86 4.31 -0.09 4.72
CA LEU A 86 3.79 0.14 3.38
C LEU A 86 4.57 -0.74 2.39
N LEU A 87 3.85 -1.56 1.62
CA LEU A 87 4.38 -2.29 0.48
C LEU A 87 3.81 -1.69 -0.81
N VAL A 88 4.70 -1.22 -1.68
CA VAL A 88 4.34 -0.70 -2.99
C VAL A 88 4.85 -1.64 -4.05
N LEU A 89 3.95 -2.15 -4.88
CA LEU A 89 4.26 -2.94 -6.07
C LEU A 89 4.00 -2.08 -7.29
N VAL A 90 4.88 -2.16 -8.28
CA VAL A 90 4.80 -1.42 -9.55
C VAL A 90 5.17 -2.35 -10.70
N GLU A 91 4.69 -2.05 -11.89
CA GLU A 91 5.05 -2.78 -13.10
C GLU A 91 6.20 -2.12 -13.87
N GLU A 92 6.74 -2.84 -14.84
CA GLU A 92 7.63 -2.28 -15.87
C GLU A 92 6.96 -1.09 -16.56
N GLY A 93 7.72 -0.02 -16.82
CA GLY A 93 7.19 1.23 -17.33
C GLY A 93 6.94 2.28 -16.24
N GLY A 94 7.08 1.88 -14.97
CA GLY A 94 7.01 2.75 -13.80
C GLY A 94 5.70 3.51 -13.65
N GLU A 95 5.77 4.67 -13.02
CA GLU A 95 4.58 5.48 -12.75
C GLU A 95 3.98 6.10 -14.01
N LYS A 96 4.80 6.36 -15.05
CA LYS A 96 4.33 6.88 -16.34
C LYS A 96 3.38 5.90 -17.01
N LYS A 97 3.79 4.64 -17.18
CA LYS A 97 2.92 3.61 -17.78
C LYS A 97 1.74 3.27 -16.87
N ALA A 98 1.96 3.28 -15.56
CA ALA A 98 0.89 3.06 -14.59
C ALA A 98 -0.10 4.23 -14.50
N ASN A 99 0.20 5.40 -15.07
CA ASN A 99 -0.61 6.62 -14.93
C ASN A 99 -0.90 6.97 -13.45
N THR A 100 0.15 6.92 -12.63
CA THR A 100 0.13 7.29 -11.22
C THR A 100 1.24 8.29 -10.92
N ASN A 101 1.28 8.80 -9.70
CA ASN A 101 2.27 9.78 -9.21
C ASN A 101 2.96 9.26 -7.94
N ILE A 102 3.13 7.94 -7.83
CA ILE A 102 3.59 7.28 -6.60
C ILE A 102 5.01 7.71 -6.19
N ASN A 103 5.86 8.13 -7.12
CA ASN A 103 7.21 8.62 -6.80
C ASN A 103 7.18 9.85 -5.89
N PHE A 104 6.13 10.68 -5.93
CA PHE A 104 5.97 11.80 -5.00
C PHE A 104 6.05 11.35 -3.54
N LEU A 105 5.55 10.16 -3.22
CA LEU A 105 5.68 9.58 -1.88
C LEU A 105 7.02 8.88 -1.69
N LEU A 106 7.43 8.06 -2.66
CA LEU A 106 8.59 7.18 -2.51
C LEU A 106 9.91 7.95 -2.41
N GLU A 107 10.03 9.08 -3.14
CA GLU A 107 11.24 9.90 -3.15
C GLU A 107 11.54 10.51 -1.79
N GLU A 108 10.52 10.77 -0.97
CA GLU A 108 10.67 11.21 0.42
C GLU A 108 11.42 10.16 1.27
N PHE A 109 11.35 8.89 0.88
CA PHE A 109 12.06 7.77 1.52
C PHE A 109 13.34 7.37 0.77
N GLY A 110 13.80 8.18 -0.20
CA GLY A 110 15.00 7.91 -1.00
C GLY A 110 14.83 6.77 -2.01
N ILE A 111 13.58 6.43 -2.37
CA ILE A 111 13.23 5.37 -3.32
C ILE A 111 12.55 6.02 -4.53
N SER A 112 12.83 5.53 -5.74
CA SER A 112 12.07 5.92 -6.92
C SER A 112 11.87 4.73 -7.85
N VAL A 113 10.78 4.78 -8.60
CA VAL A 113 10.44 3.79 -9.61
C VAL A 113 10.80 4.36 -10.98
N ASN A 114 11.70 3.67 -11.67
CA ASN A 114 12.11 4.03 -13.02
C ASN A 114 10.98 3.76 -14.02
N ASN A 115 10.90 4.61 -15.05
CA ASN A 115 9.88 4.47 -16.09
C ASN A 115 10.28 3.53 -17.24
N GLY A 116 11.53 3.04 -17.26
CA GLY A 116 12.10 2.42 -18.46
C GLY A 116 12.38 3.46 -19.55
N ASP A 117 13.34 3.16 -20.42
CA ASP A 117 13.66 3.96 -21.62
C ASP A 117 12.72 3.60 -22.78
#